data_AF-A0A8J3FZI6-F1
#
_entry.id   AF-A0A8J3FZI6-F1
#
_cell.length_a   1.000
_cell.length_b   1.000
_cell.length_c   1.000
_cell.angle_alpha   90.00
_cell.angle_beta   90.00
_cell.angle_gamma   90.00
#
_symmetry.space_group_name_H-M   'P 1'
#
loop_
_entity.id
_entity.type
_entity.pdbx_description
1 polymer ?
#
loop_
_entity_poly.entity_id
_entity_poly.type
_entity_poly.pdbx_seq_one_letter_code
_entity_poly.pdbx_strand_id
1 'polypeptide(L)'
;MSKLTQPEKKKTLIVRLARVEGQLRGIQRLLDDEADCEKIAQQLAAARKALDKSFFTMVGCMIEQENMPAEKVAAMLAKFA
;
A
#
# COMPACT_ATOMS: atom_id res chain seq x y z
N MET A 1 -18.73 -8.59 -6.70
CA MET A 1 -17.40 -8.17 -6.20
C MET A 1 -16.43 -8.18 -7.36
N SER A 2 -15.77 -7.05 -7.65
CA SER A 2 -14.72 -6.97 -8.68
C SER A 2 -13.53 -7.87 -8.30
N LYS A 3 -12.91 -8.53 -9.29
CA LYS A 3 -11.70 -9.34 -9.13
C LYS A 3 -10.55 -8.71 -9.91
N LEU A 4 -9.34 -8.71 -9.35
CA LEU A 4 -8.12 -8.31 -10.07
C LEU A 4 -7.70 -9.44 -11.03
N THR A 5 -8.19 -9.38 -12.26
CA THR A 5 -7.98 -10.40 -13.30
C THR A 5 -6.77 -10.14 -14.19
N GLN A 6 -6.22 -8.93 -14.18
CA GLN A 6 -5.05 -8.59 -14.99
C GLN A 6 -3.76 -9.15 -14.35
N PRO A 7 -3.06 -10.11 -14.99
CA PRO A 7 -1.94 -10.84 -14.39
C PRO A 7 -0.74 -9.92 -14.07
N GLU A 8 -0.42 -8.97 -14.94
CA GLU A 8 0.69 -8.03 -14.73
C GLU A 8 0.46 -7.08 -13.55
N LYS A 9 -0.78 -6.58 -13.42
CA LYS A 9 -1.17 -5.71 -12.29
C LYS A 9 -1.13 -6.48 -10.98
N LYS A 10 -1.64 -7.73 -10.98
CA LYS A 10 -1.56 -8.64 -9.83
C LYS A 10 -0.12 -8.90 -9.43
N LYS A 11 0.75 -9.27 -10.38
CA LYS A 11 2.18 -9.52 -10.13
C LYS A 11 2.89 -8.29 -9.57
N THR A 12 2.62 -7.12 -10.15
CA THR A 12 3.17 -5.84 -9.67
C THR A 12 2.75 -5.54 -8.23
N LEU A 13 1.48 -5.75 -7.90
CA LEU A 13 0.98 -5.53 -6.54
C LEU A 13 1.61 -6.51 -5.55
N ILE A 14 1.73 -7.79 -5.90
CA ILE A 14 2.40 -8.80 -5.08
C ILE A 14 3.85 -8.40 -4.78
N VAL A 15 4.62 -7.97 -5.78
CA VAL A 15 6.01 -7.53 -5.59
C VAL A 15 6.10 -6.33 -4.65
N ARG A 16 5.16 -5.38 -4.73
CA ARG A 16 5.13 -4.24 -3.81
C ARG A 16 4.80 -4.65 -2.39
N LEU A 17 3.82 -5.53 -2.20
CA LEU A 17 3.45 -6.04 -0.89
C LEU A 17 4.59 -6.84 -0.25
N ALA A 18 5.33 -7.64 -1.03
CA ALA A 18 6.52 -8.34 -0.53
C ALA A 18 7.61 -7.38 -0.02
N ARG A 19 7.75 -6.19 -0.62
CA ARG A 19 8.65 -5.14 -0.12
C ARG A 19 8.16 -4.55 1.20
N VAL A 20 6.86 -4.24 1.30
CA VAL A 20 6.25 -3.75 2.55
C VAL A 20 6.43 -4.77 3.67
N GLU A 21 6.22 -6.05 3.39
CA GLU A 21 6.47 -7.15 4.34
C GLU A 21 7.94 -7.18 4.81
N GLY A 22 8.90 -6.95 3.90
CA GLY A 22 10.31 -6.76 4.24
C GLY A 22 10.55 -5.58 5.18
N GLN A 23 9.88 -4.45 4.96
CA GLN A 23 9.97 -3.28 5.85
C GLN A 23 9.39 -3.60 7.24
N LEU A 24 8.26 -4.28 7.32
CA LEU A 24 7.63 -4.68 8.59
C LEU A 24 8.55 -5.61 9.40
N ARG A 25 9.17 -6.59 8.74
CA ARG A 25 10.20 -7.44 9.38
C ARG A 25 11.40 -6.64 9.87
N GLY A 26 11.83 -5.64 9.11
CA GLY A 26 12.91 -4.74 9.55
C GLY A 26 12.53 -3.93 10.79
N ILE A 27 11.30 -3.43 10.85
CA ILE A 27 10.77 -2.69 12.01
C ILE A 27 10.70 -3.59 13.25
N GLN A 28 10.25 -4.84 13.10
CA GLN A 28 10.25 -5.81 14.20
C GLN A 28 11.64 -6.02 14.78
N ARG A 29 12.67 -6.18 13.94
CA ARG A 29 14.06 -6.28 14.40
C ARG A 29 14.53 -5.01 15.11
N LEU A 30 14.16 -3.83 14.63
CA LEU A 30 14.50 -2.58 15.32
C LEU A 30 13.87 -2.49 16.72
N LEU A 31 12.68 -3.07 16.91
CA LEU A 31 12.06 -3.18 18.23
C LEU A 31 12.81 -4.18 19.12
N ASP A 32 13.18 -5.35 18.58
CA ASP A 32 13.95 -6.37 19.30
C ASP A 32 15.35 -5.88 19.69
N ASP A 33 15.97 -5.06 18.83
CA ASP A 33 17.31 -4.47 19.03
C ASP A 33 17.27 -3.19 19.91
N GLU A 34 16.12 -2.86 20.54
CA GLU A 34 15.91 -1.65 21.35
C GLU A 34 16.36 -0.35 20.66
N ALA A 35 16.13 -0.24 19.34
CA ALA A 35 16.53 0.91 18.56
C ALA A 35 15.76 2.18 18.96
N ASP A 36 16.33 3.34 18.60
CA ASP A 36 15.73 4.64 18.87
C ASP A 36 14.29 4.77 18.30
N CYS A 37 13.40 5.35 19.12
CA CYS A 37 11.98 5.52 18.79
C CYS A 37 11.76 6.35 17.53
N GLU A 38 12.58 7.38 17.27
CA GLU A 38 12.50 8.19 16.05
C GLU A 38 12.81 7.34 14.82
N LYS A 39 13.86 6.50 14.90
CA LYS A 39 14.23 5.57 13.82
C LYS A 39 13.10 4.59 13.52
N ILE A 40 12.48 4.01 14.55
CA ILE A 40 11.33 3.11 14.40
C ILE A 40 10.15 3.85 13.74
N ALA A 41 9.82 5.05 14.23
CA ALA A 41 8.73 5.87 13.70
C ALA A 41 8.95 6.24 12.22
N GLN A 42 10.19 6.59 11.84
CA GLN A 42 10.56 6.86 10.45
C GLN A 42 10.35 5.64 9.55
N GLN A 43 10.75 4.44 9.99
CA GLN A 43 10.54 3.21 9.23
C GLN A 43 9.05 2.84 9.12
N LEU A 44 8.27 3.01 10.19
CA LEU A 44 6.81 2.84 10.16
C LEU A 44 6.15 3.81 9.15
N ALA A 45 6.56 5.08 9.14
CA ALA A 45 6.06 6.06 8.18
C ALA A 45 6.41 5.67 6.73
N ALA A 46 7.61 5.15 6.50
CA ALA A 46 8.03 4.65 5.19
C ALA A 46 7.20 3.43 4.74
N ALA A 47 6.94 2.48 5.64
CA ALA A 47 6.10 1.32 5.36
C ALA A 47 4.65 1.72 5.05
N ARG A 48 4.08 2.66 5.83
CA ARG A 48 2.75 3.23 5.57
C ARG A 48 2.66 3.84 4.18
N LYS A 49 3.61 4.72 3.82
CA LYS A 49 3.64 5.36 2.48
C LYS A 49 3.75 4.34 1.33
N ALA A 50 4.53 3.27 1.53
CA ALA A 50 4.66 2.20 0.54
C ALA A 50 3.36 1.39 0.39
N LEU A 51 2.65 1.15 1.49
CA LEU A 51 1.34 0.51 1.51
C LEU A 51 0.29 1.40 0.83
N ASP A 52 0.24 2.69 1.14
CA ASP A 52 -0.68 3.66 0.52
C ASP A 52 -0.51 3.68 -1.00
N LYS A 53 0.73 3.70 -1.49
CA LYS A 53 1.01 3.62 -2.94
C LYS A 53 0.49 2.33 -3.57
N SER A 54 0.53 1.22 -2.85
CA SER A 54 0.00 -0.07 -3.29
C SER A 54 -1.52 -0.08 -3.30
N PHE A 55 -2.14 0.52 -2.28
CA PHE A 55 -3.58 0.74 -2.18
C PHE A 55 -4.10 1.60 -3.35
N PHE A 56 -3.51 2.76 -3.61
CA PHE A 56 -3.92 3.63 -4.73
C PHE A 56 -3.76 2.94 -6.09
N THR A 57 -2.74 2.10 -6.26
CA THR A 57 -2.58 1.31 -7.48
C THR A 57 -3.72 0.31 -7.65
N MET A 58 -4.15 -0.35 -6.57
CA MET A 58 -5.28 -1.27 -6.58
C MET A 58 -6.60 -0.55 -6.86
N VAL A 59 -6.84 0.61 -6.23
CA VAL A 59 -8.04 1.42 -6.48
C VAL A 59 -8.05 1.95 -7.92
N GLY A 60 -6.91 2.38 -8.46
CA GLY A 60 -6.76 2.73 -9.87
C GLY A 60 -7.22 1.62 -10.82
N CYS A 61 -6.97 0.35 -10.46
CA CYS A 61 -7.47 -0.78 -11.24
C CYS A 61 -8.99 -0.89 -11.25
N MET A 62 -9.68 -0.49 -10.17
CA MET A 62 -11.14 -0.47 -10.12
C MET A 62 -11.73 0.62 -11.02
N ILE A 63 -11.01 1.74 -11.14
CA ILE A 63 -11.42 2.93 -11.92
C ILE A 63 -11.18 2.73 -13.42
N GLU A 64 -10.15 1.99 -13.80
CA GLU A 64 -9.95 1.64 -15.21
C GLU A 64 -10.98 0.61 -15.71
N GLN A 65 -11.61 -0.16 -14.81
CA GLN A 65 -12.65 -1.13 -15.17
C GLN A 65 -14.04 -0.51 -15.33
N GLU A 66 -14.32 0.58 -14.62
CA GLU A 66 -15.55 1.34 -14.72
C GLU A 66 -15.17 2.80 -14.97
N ASN A 67 -15.38 3.32 -16.17
CA ASN A 67 -15.10 4.70 -16.59
C ASN A 67 -15.64 5.77 -15.61
N MET A 68 -14.98 5.91 -14.46
CA MET A 68 -15.51 6.60 -13.29
C MET A 68 -14.96 8.02 -13.24
N PRO A 69 -15.82 9.02 -12.99
CA PRO A 69 -15.37 10.40 -12.84
C PRO A 69 -14.42 10.54 -11.64
N ALA A 70 -13.39 11.38 -11.79
CA ALA A 70 -12.35 11.62 -10.79
C ALA A 70 -12.90 12.01 -9.39
N GLU A 71 -14.07 12.62 -9.34
CA GLU A 71 -14.78 12.97 -8.09
C GLU A 71 -15.19 11.74 -7.26
N LYS A 72 -15.65 10.66 -7.92
CA LYS A 72 -15.96 9.38 -7.26
C LYS A 72 -14.70 8.70 -6.76
N VAL A 73 -13.59 8.85 -7.47
CA VAL A 73 -12.27 8.36 -7.04
C VAL A 73 -11.87 9.05 -5.74
N ALA A 74 -11.89 10.38 -5.71
CA ALA A 74 -11.55 11.15 -4.53
C ALA A 74 -12.44 10.79 -3.32
N ALA A 75 -13.76 10.67 -3.54
CA ALA A 75 -14.70 10.27 -2.49
C ALA A 75 -14.49 8.84 -1.98
N MET A 76 -14.10 7.92 -2.86
CA MET A 76 -13.76 6.55 -2.46
C MET A 76 -12.48 6.52 -1.65
N LEU A 77 -11.44 7.26 -2.07
CA LEU A 77 -10.18 7.36 -1.32
C LEU A 77 -10.39 7.98 0.07
N ALA A 78 -11.28 8.96 0.20
CA ALA A 78 -11.66 9.55 1.49
C ALA A 78 -12.39 8.57 2.43
N LYS A 79 -13.00 7.49 1.93
CA LYS A 79 -13.62 6.45 2.78
C LYS A 79 -12.62 5.49 3.42
N PHE A 80 -11.36 5.48 2.95
CA PHE A 80 -10.31 4.59 3.45
C PHE A 80 -9.17 5.36 4.15
N ALA A 81 -9.33 6.67 4.32
CA ALA A 81 -8.50 7.53 5.16
C ALA A 81 -9.09 7.64 6.57
#